data_AF-A0A830B1Y3-F1
#
_entry.id   AF-A0A830B1Y3-F1
#
_cell.length_a   1.000
_cell.length_b   1.000
_cell.length_c   1.000
_cell.angle_alpha   90.00
_cell.angle_beta   90.00
_cell.angle_gamma   90.00
#
_symmetry.space_group_name_H-M   'P 1'
#
loop_
_entity.id
_entity.type
_entity.pdbx_description
1 polymer ?
#
loop_
_entity_poly.entity_id
_entity_poly.type
_entity_poly.pdbx_seq_one_letter_code
_entity_poly.pdbx_strand_id
1 'polypeptide(L)'
;MEYGRLGPPEPGSLGSSSRSLTPNHIRTPKKSKLKLLLILAATLVFASAAAAAVAVLVRNRADSGGGAQLHSRRPSQAISRACGRTRYPNLCVDSLLDFPGAAGASEKDLVHISVNATLRRFGHALYSASEISNLNMDPRVRSAFEDCLELLDDSVDLLSRSLTSVAPGGGASAAQDVMTWLSASLTNQDTCSEGFDELNGYVKSQMSGRLKDLSELVSNCLAIYAAAAGGGDFSGVPIQNRRRRLLGGAKEEHEQFPTWLSRRDRVLLDMPVSAITADYIVSKDGNGTCKTIAEAIKKVPDNSTRRYIIYVKAGKYDEKILKVGRKKTNIMFIGDGKGKTVISGGKSVQDNMTTFHTASFAATGNGFIARDMTFENSAGAGKHQAVALRIGADHAVIYRCNIIGYQDTLYVHSQRQFYRECDIYGTVDFIFGNAAVVFQNCNIHARKPMPLQKVTITAQNRKDPNQNTGISIHNCRLVAEPDLKANKSAYPTYLGRPWKLYSRTVYMLTFMDDHINPRGWLAWNDTFALDTLYYGEYMNYGPGGAIGQRVNWTGYHVITAPAEAGKFTVAQFISGSSWLPSTGVSFMAGLQT
;
A
#
# COMPACT_ATOMS: atom_id res chain seq x y z
N MET A 1 19.88 -21.06 -49.47
CA MET A 1 19.80 -20.40 -50.79
C MET A 1 20.11 -18.93 -50.56
N GLU A 2 21.26 -18.50 -51.06
CA GLU A 2 21.87 -17.17 -50.93
C GLU A 2 21.38 -16.19 -52.01
N TYR A 3 21.94 -14.97 -51.95
CA TYR A 3 21.93 -13.83 -52.87
C TYR A 3 20.87 -12.75 -52.54
N GLY A 4 21.18 -11.46 -52.38
CA GLY A 4 22.42 -10.70 -52.53
C GLY A 4 22.06 -9.21 -52.72
N ARG A 5 22.74 -8.30 -52.01
CA ARG A 5 22.68 -6.83 -52.19
C ARG A 5 23.23 -6.41 -53.56
N LEU A 6 22.85 -5.22 -54.05
CA LEU A 6 23.71 -4.12 -54.55
C LEU A 6 22.85 -3.03 -55.22
N GLY A 7 23.16 -1.75 -54.96
CA GLY A 7 22.84 -0.61 -55.87
C GLY A 7 24.13 -0.14 -56.55
N PRO A 8 24.25 1.15 -56.93
CA PRO A 8 23.53 1.98 -57.93
C PRO A 8 24.36 2.09 -59.24
N PRO A 9 24.06 2.98 -60.24
CA PRO A 9 24.56 4.39 -60.21
C PRO A 9 23.77 5.45 -61.05
N GLU A 10 24.08 6.74 -60.84
CA GLU A 10 23.88 7.91 -61.75
C GLU A 10 24.92 7.89 -62.92
N PRO A 11 24.98 8.78 -63.97
CA PRO A 11 24.54 10.20 -64.06
C PRO A 11 24.04 10.77 -65.44
N GLY A 12 23.50 12.00 -65.44
CA GLY A 12 23.99 13.16 -66.24
C GLY A 12 23.66 13.42 -67.73
N SER A 13 22.73 14.38 -67.96
CA SER A 13 22.84 15.62 -68.81
C SER A 13 22.60 15.67 -70.35
N LEU A 14 22.17 16.88 -70.77
CA LEU A 14 22.14 17.57 -72.09
C LEU A 14 20.93 17.25 -73.02
N GLY A 15 20.17 18.16 -73.64
CA GLY A 15 20.15 19.63 -73.75
C GLY A 15 19.84 20.07 -75.21
N SER A 16 18.85 20.95 -75.48
CA SER A 16 18.75 21.85 -76.66
C SER A 16 17.51 22.78 -76.57
N SER A 17 17.68 24.09 -76.30
CA SER A 17 17.61 25.26 -77.24
C SER A 17 16.20 25.60 -77.77
N SER A 18 15.71 26.82 -77.96
CA SER A 18 16.16 28.22 -77.77
C SER A 18 15.05 29.13 -78.34
N ARG A 19 14.76 30.30 -77.75
CA ARG A 19 14.33 31.52 -78.48
C ARG A 19 14.43 32.77 -77.59
N SER A 20 14.98 33.82 -78.19
CA SER A 20 15.43 35.10 -77.61
C SER A 20 14.49 36.26 -77.94
N LEU A 21 14.42 37.29 -77.08
CA LEU A 21 14.77 38.72 -77.35
C LEU A 21 14.19 39.68 -76.28
N THR A 22 15.03 40.63 -75.89
CA THR A 22 14.96 41.74 -74.88
C THR A 22 14.04 42.92 -75.28
N PRO A 23 14.04 44.10 -74.60
CA PRO A 23 13.85 44.44 -73.17
C PRO A 23 12.77 45.57 -72.99
N ASN A 24 12.27 45.83 -71.76
CA ASN A 24 12.16 47.19 -71.18
C ASN A 24 11.26 47.32 -69.92
N HIS A 25 11.70 48.27 -69.10
CA HIS A 25 10.96 49.14 -68.17
C HIS A 25 10.44 48.61 -66.82
N ILE A 26 11.23 48.97 -65.80
CA ILE A 26 10.89 49.22 -64.40
C ILE A 26 9.67 50.14 -64.29
N ARG A 27 8.65 49.71 -63.52
CA ARG A 27 7.61 50.59 -62.97
C ARG A 27 7.43 50.30 -61.47
N THR A 28 7.84 51.25 -60.65
CA THR A 28 7.76 51.25 -59.19
C THR A 28 6.32 51.51 -58.71
N PRO A 29 5.75 50.72 -57.78
CA PRO A 29 4.55 51.11 -57.07
C PRO A 29 4.88 52.03 -55.87
N LYS A 30 4.06 53.07 -55.72
CA LYS A 30 4.22 54.24 -54.84
C LYS A 30 4.31 53.88 -53.35
N LYS A 31 5.39 54.33 -52.70
CA LYS A 31 5.71 54.25 -51.25
C LYS A 31 4.71 54.93 -50.28
N SER A 32 3.56 55.43 -50.75
CA SER A 32 2.59 56.19 -49.95
C SER A 32 1.46 55.31 -49.35
N LYS A 33 1.00 54.27 -50.06
CA LYS A 33 -0.09 53.40 -49.57
C LYS A 33 0.37 52.36 -48.54
N LEU A 34 1.64 51.94 -48.59
CA LEU A 34 2.24 51.02 -47.62
C LEU A 34 2.44 51.68 -46.24
N LYS A 35 2.77 52.98 -46.20
CA LYS A 35 2.89 53.75 -44.96
C LYS A 35 1.54 53.94 -44.26
N LEU A 36 0.46 54.15 -45.02
CA LEU A 36 -0.89 54.29 -44.46
C LEU A 36 -1.40 52.97 -43.85
N LEU A 37 -1.13 51.84 -44.51
CA LEU A 37 -1.46 50.49 -43.99
C LEU A 37 -0.66 50.12 -42.74
N LEU A 38 0.63 50.49 -42.66
CA LEU A 38 1.45 50.28 -41.46
C LEU A 38 1.02 51.16 -40.29
N ILE A 39 0.58 52.40 -40.55
CA ILE A 39 0.05 53.29 -39.51
C ILE A 39 -1.31 52.78 -39.01
N LEU A 40 -2.20 52.30 -39.89
CA LEU A 40 -3.47 51.68 -39.49
C LEU A 40 -3.28 50.38 -38.70
N ALA A 41 -2.29 49.55 -39.07
CA ALA A 41 -1.95 48.34 -38.33
C ALA A 41 -1.36 48.68 -36.95
N ALA A 42 -0.51 49.70 -36.86
CA ALA A 42 0.04 50.16 -35.59
C ALA A 42 -1.05 50.74 -34.67
N THR A 43 -1.98 51.54 -35.19
CA THR A 43 -3.09 52.09 -34.37
C THR A 43 -4.04 51.01 -33.89
N LEU A 44 -4.31 49.96 -34.68
CA LEU A 44 -5.09 48.81 -34.25
C LEU A 44 -4.38 47.99 -33.15
N VAL A 45 -3.06 47.80 -33.26
CA VAL A 45 -2.28 47.12 -32.22
C VAL A 45 -2.24 47.96 -30.94
N PHE A 46 -2.02 49.27 -31.02
CA PHE A 46 -2.05 50.16 -29.85
C PHE A 46 -3.45 50.27 -29.23
N ALA A 47 -4.53 50.30 -30.03
CA ALA A 47 -5.91 50.28 -29.52
C ALA A 47 -6.24 48.95 -28.83
N SER A 48 -5.75 47.82 -29.34
CA SER A 48 -5.92 46.50 -28.70
C SER A 48 -5.10 46.36 -27.40
N ALA A 49 -3.89 46.93 -27.36
CA ALA A 49 -3.06 46.94 -26.17
C ALA A 49 -3.62 47.90 -25.09
N ALA A 50 -4.19 49.04 -25.49
CA ALA A 50 -4.88 49.96 -24.60
C ALA A 50 -6.21 49.36 -24.08
N ALA A 51 -6.97 48.67 -24.93
CA ALA A 51 -8.17 47.94 -24.50
C ALA A 51 -7.83 46.77 -23.57
N ALA A 52 -6.72 46.05 -23.80
CA ALA A 52 -6.23 45.03 -22.90
C ALA A 52 -5.71 45.62 -21.58
N ALA A 53 -5.01 46.75 -21.61
CA ALA A 53 -4.55 47.44 -20.39
C ALA A 53 -5.71 48.03 -19.59
N VAL A 54 -6.74 48.57 -20.24
CA VAL A 54 -7.98 49.04 -19.60
C VAL A 54 -8.81 47.85 -19.11
N ALA A 55 -8.87 46.73 -19.82
CA ALA A 55 -9.53 45.52 -19.34
C ALA A 55 -8.78 44.87 -18.16
N VAL A 56 -7.45 44.95 -18.11
CA VAL A 56 -6.62 44.54 -16.97
C VAL A 56 -6.74 45.53 -15.81
N LEU A 57 -6.85 46.83 -16.06
CA LEU A 57 -7.10 47.86 -15.03
C LEU A 57 -8.54 47.83 -14.49
N VAL A 58 -9.53 47.51 -15.32
CA VAL A 58 -10.93 47.31 -14.93
C VAL A 58 -11.11 45.95 -14.28
N ARG A 59 -10.40 44.89 -14.69
CA ARG A 59 -10.31 43.64 -13.90
C ARG A 59 -9.63 43.87 -12.57
N ASN A 60 -8.50 44.59 -12.51
CA ASN A 60 -7.82 44.90 -11.25
C ASN A 60 -8.66 45.84 -10.36
N ARG A 61 -9.48 46.75 -10.91
CA ARG A 61 -10.42 47.59 -10.14
C ARG A 61 -11.71 46.86 -9.76
N ALA A 62 -12.18 45.90 -10.56
CA ALA A 62 -13.31 45.03 -10.22
C ALA A 62 -12.92 43.93 -9.22
N ASP A 63 -11.65 43.47 -9.22
CA ASP A 63 -11.05 42.64 -8.16
C ASP A 63 -10.72 43.45 -6.89
N SER A 64 -10.82 44.79 -6.94
CA SER A 64 -10.65 45.67 -5.77
C SER A 64 -11.99 46.16 -5.19
N GLY A 65 -13.13 45.67 -5.67
CA GLY A 65 -14.47 46.16 -5.32
C GLY A 65 -15.42 45.11 -4.74
N GLY A 66 -14.90 43.96 -4.33
CA GLY A 66 -15.67 42.84 -3.77
C GLY A 66 -14.83 42.00 -2.82
N GLY A 67 -14.07 42.66 -1.95
CA GLY A 67 -13.40 42.00 -0.83
C GLY A 67 -14.44 41.45 0.13
N ALA A 68 -14.92 40.23 -0.12
CA ALA A 68 -15.24 39.36 0.99
C ALA A 68 -13.99 39.34 1.86
N GLN A 69 -14.11 39.78 3.11
CA GLN A 69 -13.02 39.70 4.08
C GLN A 69 -12.57 38.24 4.20
N LEU A 70 -11.61 37.82 3.38
CA LEU A 70 -10.68 36.77 3.74
C LEU A 70 -9.85 37.36 4.87
N HIS A 71 -10.40 37.30 6.09
CA HIS A 71 -9.58 37.34 7.28
C HIS A 71 -8.51 36.27 7.06
N SER A 72 -7.29 36.69 6.75
CA SER A 72 -6.09 35.87 7.00
C SER A 72 -6.08 35.64 8.50
N ARG A 73 -6.80 34.61 8.94
CA ARG A 73 -6.90 34.22 10.33
C ARG A 73 -5.52 33.71 10.70
N ARG A 74 -4.78 34.49 11.49
CA ARG A 74 -3.49 34.03 12.01
C ARG A 74 -3.72 32.72 12.79
N PRO A 75 -2.92 31.67 12.56
CA PRO A 75 -3.05 30.43 13.31
C PRO A 75 -2.84 30.69 14.80
N SER A 76 -3.65 30.03 15.63
CA SER A 76 -3.44 30.05 17.08
C SER A 76 -2.09 29.41 17.42
N GLN A 77 -1.56 29.69 18.60
CA GLN A 77 -0.29 29.08 19.03
C GLN A 77 -0.37 27.54 19.05
N ALA A 78 -1.53 26.97 19.39
CA ALA A 78 -1.76 25.53 19.35
C ALA A 78 -1.69 24.98 17.92
N ILE A 79 -2.33 25.65 16.94
CA ILE A 79 -2.28 25.26 15.52
C ILE A 79 -0.84 25.31 15.01
N SER A 80 -0.11 26.41 15.26
CA SER A 80 1.28 26.56 14.82
C SER A 80 2.19 25.48 15.40
N ARG A 81 2.01 25.11 16.67
CA ARG A 81 2.79 24.03 17.31
C ARG A 81 2.45 22.65 16.75
N ALA A 82 1.16 22.35 16.56
CA ALA A 82 0.72 21.07 16.01
C ALA A 82 1.20 20.89 14.57
N CYS A 83 0.96 21.89 13.71
CA CYS A 83 1.35 21.85 12.30
C CYS A 83 2.87 21.92 12.08
N GLY A 84 3.62 22.58 12.97
CA GLY A 84 5.08 22.62 12.91
C GLY A 84 5.77 21.25 13.07
N ARG A 85 5.04 20.22 13.52
CA ARG A 85 5.52 18.83 13.64
C ARG A 85 5.15 17.96 12.44
N THR A 86 4.41 18.51 11.48
CA THR A 86 3.89 17.76 10.34
C THR A 86 4.82 17.90 9.13
N ARG A 87 4.70 16.98 8.16
CA ARG A 87 5.47 17.05 6.91
C ARG A 87 4.94 18.11 5.95
N TYR A 88 3.66 18.48 6.09
CA TYR A 88 2.98 19.45 5.21
C TYR A 88 2.37 20.58 6.06
N PRO A 89 3.21 21.44 6.69
CA PRO A 89 2.77 22.43 7.67
C PRO A 89 1.80 23.47 7.11
N ASN A 90 1.99 23.92 5.86
CA ASN A 90 1.09 24.91 5.25
C ASN A 90 -0.32 24.31 5.04
N LEU A 91 -0.39 23.13 4.41
CA LEU A 91 -1.64 22.40 4.23
C LEU A 91 -2.33 22.08 5.56
N CYS A 92 -1.55 21.75 6.60
CA CYS A 92 -2.06 21.55 7.95
C CYS A 92 -2.72 22.81 8.50
N VAL A 93 -2.04 23.96 8.41
CA VAL A 93 -2.56 25.25 8.89
C VAL A 93 -3.83 25.63 8.15
N ASP A 94 -3.81 25.55 6.81
CA ASP A 94 -4.96 25.90 5.96
C ASP A 94 -6.17 25.01 6.29
N SER A 95 -5.96 23.69 6.35
CA SER A 95 -7.03 22.74 6.67
C SER A 95 -7.63 22.92 8.07
N LEU A 96 -6.84 23.38 9.05
CA LEU A 96 -7.33 23.63 10.41
C LEU A 96 -8.02 24.99 10.53
N LEU A 97 -7.52 26.04 9.88
CA LEU A 97 -8.12 27.38 9.92
C LEU A 97 -9.51 27.43 9.28
N ASP A 98 -9.72 26.62 8.24
CA ASP A 98 -11.01 26.48 7.57
C ASP A 98 -12.03 25.68 8.41
N PHE A 99 -11.59 25.01 9.47
CA PHE A 99 -12.46 24.19 10.30
C PHE A 99 -13.14 25.01 11.43
N PRO A 100 -14.49 24.99 11.53
CA PRO A 100 -15.20 25.73 12.57
C PRO A 100 -14.77 25.30 13.99
N GLY A 101 -14.39 26.28 14.81
CA GLY A 101 -13.99 26.06 16.21
C GLY A 101 -12.50 25.74 16.42
N ALA A 102 -11.70 25.59 15.36
CA ALA A 102 -10.26 25.29 15.50
C ALA A 102 -9.43 26.42 16.12
N ALA A 103 -9.84 27.67 15.94
CA ALA A 103 -9.10 28.83 16.45
C ALA A 103 -8.98 28.87 17.99
N GLY A 104 -9.97 28.30 18.71
CA GLY A 104 -9.99 28.21 20.18
C GLY A 104 -9.67 26.82 20.73
N ALA A 105 -9.32 25.87 19.88
CA ALA A 105 -9.12 24.47 20.24
C ALA A 105 -7.80 24.23 20.99
N SER A 106 -7.79 23.30 21.96
CA SER A 106 -6.57 22.83 22.60
C SER A 106 -5.79 21.87 21.68
N GLU A 107 -4.52 21.58 21.99
CA GLU A 107 -3.73 20.61 21.20
C GLU A 107 -4.38 19.21 21.14
N LYS A 108 -5.13 18.81 22.18
CA LYS A 108 -5.88 17.54 22.17
C LYS A 108 -7.08 17.58 21.24
N ASP A 109 -7.77 18.72 21.18
CA ASP A 109 -8.91 18.92 20.29
C ASP A 109 -8.48 18.99 18.82
N LEU A 110 -7.26 19.48 18.55
CA LEU A 110 -6.69 19.54 17.19
C LEU A 110 -6.51 18.15 16.56
N VAL A 111 -6.30 17.11 17.36
CA VAL A 111 -6.30 15.72 16.85
C VAL A 111 -7.67 15.38 16.27
N HIS A 112 -8.74 15.55 17.05
CA HIS A 112 -10.10 15.26 16.60
C HIS A 112 -10.50 16.14 15.40
N ILE A 113 -10.13 17.42 15.43
CA ILE A 113 -10.42 18.37 14.34
C ILE A 113 -9.69 17.97 13.05
N SER A 114 -8.39 17.63 13.11
CA SER A 114 -7.61 17.24 11.93
C SER A 114 -8.16 15.97 11.26
N VAL A 115 -8.54 14.96 12.06
CA VAL A 115 -9.17 13.74 11.55
C VAL A 115 -10.54 14.03 10.94
N ASN A 116 -11.35 14.91 11.55
CA ASN A 116 -12.66 15.29 11.01
C ASN A 116 -12.55 16.06 9.70
N ALA A 117 -11.64 17.04 9.62
CA ALA A 117 -11.36 17.79 8.41
C ALA A 117 -10.94 16.84 7.27
N THR A 118 -10.03 15.92 7.56
CA THR A 118 -9.56 14.91 6.61
C THR A 118 -10.67 13.97 6.17
N LEU A 119 -11.49 13.45 7.10
CA LEU A 119 -12.65 12.61 6.79
C LEU A 119 -13.62 13.30 5.82
N ARG A 120 -13.90 14.60 6.02
CA ARG A 120 -14.76 15.38 5.11
C ARG A 120 -14.17 15.47 3.70
N ARG A 121 -12.85 15.68 3.58
CA ARG A 121 -12.15 15.73 2.30
C ARG A 121 -12.19 14.39 1.56
N PHE A 122 -11.99 13.28 2.28
CA PHE A 122 -12.12 11.94 1.73
C PHE A 122 -13.55 11.62 1.30
N GLY A 123 -14.55 11.97 2.11
CA GLY A 123 -15.95 11.78 1.77
C GLY A 123 -16.35 12.55 0.51
N HIS A 124 -15.88 13.80 0.37
CA HIS A 124 -16.06 14.59 -0.85
C HIS A 124 -15.35 13.95 -2.06
N ALA A 125 -14.09 13.51 -1.89
CA ALA A 125 -13.34 12.86 -2.97
C ALA A 125 -14.02 11.57 -3.46
N LEU A 126 -14.50 10.73 -2.55
CA LEU A 126 -15.27 9.52 -2.87
C LEU A 126 -16.57 9.87 -3.60
N TYR A 127 -17.35 10.81 -3.06
CA TYR A 127 -18.61 11.25 -3.67
C TYR A 127 -18.37 11.76 -5.09
N SER A 128 -17.45 12.72 -5.27
CA SER A 128 -17.11 13.23 -6.58
C SER A 128 -16.60 12.11 -7.49
N ALA A 129 -15.64 11.29 -7.05
CA ALA A 129 -15.12 10.14 -7.81
C ALA A 129 -16.23 9.24 -8.36
N SER A 130 -17.26 8.96 -7.54
CA SER A 130 -18.40 8.13 -7.96
C SER A 130 -19.22 8.71 -9.12
N GLU A 131 -19.22 10.04 -9.33
CA GLU A 131 -19.96 10.70 -10.42
C GLU A 131 -19.48 10.28 -11.82
N ILE A 132 -18.21 9.89 -11.95
CA ILE A 132 -17.62 9.48 -13.24
C ILE A 132 -17.58 7.96 -13.41
N SER A 133 -18.22 7.19 -12.52
CA SER A 133 -18.21 5.73 -12.54
C SER A 133 -18.79 5.12 -13.81
N ASN A 134 -19.77 5.78 -14.42
CA ASN A 134 -20.45 5.32 -15.63
C ASN A 134 -19.76 5.71 -16.94
N LEU A 135 -18.64 6.45 -16.90
CA LEU A 135 -17.87 6.74 -18.11
C LEU A 135 -17.36 5.45 -18.74
N ASN A 136 -17.30 5.37 -20.06
CA ASN A 136 -16.62 4.25 -20.71
C ASN A 136 -15.11 4.35 -20.47
N MET A 137 -14.47 3.25 -20.08
CA MET A 137 -13.05 3.22 -19.69
C MET A 137 -12.38 1.97 -20.26
N ASP A 138 -11.15 2.12 -20.74
CA ASP A 138 -10.32 0.96 -21.09
C ASP A 138 -10.10 0.07 -19.86
N PRO A 139 -9.90 -1.25 -20.04
CA PRO A 139 -9.83 -2.20 -18.92
C PRO A 139 -8.83 -1.82 -17.81
N ARG A 140 -7.65 -1.31 -18.18
CA ARG A 140 -6.64 -0.89 -17.20
C ARG A 140 -7.06 0.36 -16.43
N VAL A 141 -7.69 1.32 -17.11
CA VAL A 141 -8.23 2.53 -16.48
C VAL A 141 -9.41 2.18 -15.56
N ARG A 142 -10.29 1.28 -16.00
CA ARG A 142 -11.39 0.73 -15.20
C ARG A 142 -10.88 0.06 -13.93
N SER A 143 -9.86 -0.79 -14.05
CA SER A 143 -9.25 -1.48 -12.91
C SER A 143 -8.70 -0.49 -11.87
N ALA A 144 -7.94 0.52 -12.31
CA ALA A 144 -7.39 1.54 -11.40
C ALA A 144 -8.48 2.42 -10.76
N PHE A 145 -9.54 2.72 -11.50
CA PHE A 145 -10.67 3.48 -11.00
C PHE A 145 -11.46 2.71 -9.94
N GLU A 146 -11.74 1.43 -10.18
CA GLU A 146 -12.43 0.56 -9.22
C GLU A 146 -11.59 0.32 -7.96
N ASP A 147 -10.28 0.09 -8.10
CA ASP A 147 -9.34 0.04 -6.97
C ASP A 147 -9.52 1.29 -6.11
N CYS A 148 -9.50 2.46 -6.75
CA CYS A 148 -9.53 3.71 -6.02
C CYS A 148 -10.85 3.96 -5.31
N LEU A 149 -12.00 3.62 -5.92
CA LEU A 149 -13.29 3.73 -5.25
C LEU A 149 -13.37 2.82 -4.03
N GLU A 150 -12.90 1.57 -4.14
CA GLU A 150 -12.81 0.64 -3.01
C GLU A 150 -11.93 1.21 -1.89
N LEU A 151 -10.74 1.68 -2.24
CA LEU A 151 -9.75 2.17 -1.29
C LEU A 151 -10.19 3.48 -0.61
N LEU A 152 -10.89 4.36 -1.33
CA LEU A 152 -11.50 5.57 -0.78
C LEU A 152 -12.63 5.25 0.21
N ASP A 153 -13.53 4.31 -0.12
CA ASP A 153 -14.60 3.87 0.79
C ASP A 153 -14.03 3.26 2.07
N ASP A 154 -13.03 2.38 1.94
CA ASP A 154 -12.33 1.80 3.07
C ASP A 154 -11.61 2.88 3.90
N SER A 155 -10.97 3.87 3.27
CA SER A 155 -10.34 5.00 3.97
C SER A 155 -11.34 5.87 4.75
N VAL A 156 -12.53 6.12 4.19
CA VAL A 156 -13.59 6.88 4.87
C VAL A 156 -14.03 6.16 6.14
N ASP A 157 -14.22 4.85 6.09
CA ASP A 157 -14.54 4.04 7.28
C ASP A 157 -13.45 4.11 8.35
N LEU A 158 -12.19 3.92 7.95
CA LEU A 158 -11.05 3.96 8.86
C LEU A 158 -10.87 5.32 9.52
N LEU A 159 -11.06 6.41 8.77
CA LEU A 159 -11.04 7.78 9.29
C LEU A 159 -12.24 8.05 10.22
N SER A 160 -13.42 7.51 9.91
CA SER A 160 -14.59 7.61 10.78
C SER A 160 -14.38 6.90 12.13
N ARG A 161 -13.84 5.66 12.10
CA ARG A 161 -13.48 4.91 13.31
C ARG A 161 -12.41 5.63 14.14
N SER A 162 -11.42 6.21 13.45
CA SER A 162 -10.40 7.04 14.08
C SER A 162 -11.04 8.23 14.80
N LEU A 163 -11.94 8.94 14.14
CA LEU A 163 -12.63 10.10 14.70
C LEU A 163 -13.41 9.76 15.98
N THR A 164 -14.18 8.66 15.96
CA THR A 164 -14.92 8.20 17.15
C THR A 164 -13.99 7.85 18.31
N SER A 165 -12.81 7.32 18.02
CA SER A 165 -11.86 6.83 19.03
C SER A 165 -10.99 7.94 19.64
N VAL A 166 -10.81 9.07 18.95
CA VAL A 166 -10.09 10.24 19.45
C VAL A 166 -10.98 11.22 20.23
N ALA A 167 -12.28 10.94 20.35
CA ALA A 167 -13.19 11.72 21.18
C ALA A 167 -12.83 11.63 22.69
N PRO A 168 -13.15 12.64 23.52
CA PRO A 168 -12.83 12.64 24.95
C PRO A 168 -13.38 11.40 25.67
N GLY A 169 -12.51 10.55 26.20
CA GLY A 169 -12.87 9.31 26.91
C GLY A 169 -12.31 8.00 26.33
N GLY A 170 -11.59 8.05 25.19
CA GLY A 170 -10.93 6.87 24.61
C GLY A 170 -9.77 6.31 25.45
N GLY A 171 -9.75 4.98 25.66
CA GLY A 171 -8.69 4.28 26.41
C GLY A 171 -7.41 4.02 25.58
N ALA A 172 -6.32 3.59 26.22
CA ALA A 172 -5.02 3.36 25.57
C ALA A 172 -5.03 2.33 24.43
N SER A 173 -5.91 1.32 24.48
CA SER A 173 -6.13 0.36 23.37
C SER A 173 -6.62 1.07 22.10
N ALA A 174 -7.41 2.13 22.24
CA ALA A 174 -7.89 2.92 21.12
C ALA A 174 -6.75 3.67 20.41
N ALA A 175 -5.61 3.89 21.08
CA ALA A 175 -4.53 4.68 20.51
C ALA A 175 -3.74 3.96 19.42
N GLN A 176 -3.44 2.68 19.64
CA GLN A 176 -2.78 1.84 18.64
C GLN A 176 -3.69 1.57 17.44
N ASP A 177 -4.99 1.44 17.70
CA ASP A 177 -6.01 1.25 16.67
C ASP A 177 -6.11 2.48 15.76
N VAL A 178 -6.19 3.69 16.33
CA VAL A 178 -6.18 4.95 15.56
C VAL A 178 -4.94 5.07 14.67
N MET A 179 -3.75 4.80 15.21
CA MET A 179 -2.51 4.86 14.43
C MET A 179 -2.52 3.85 13.27
N THR A 180 -3.05 2.65 13.51
CA THR A 180 -3.16 1.60 12.49
C THR A 180 -4.14 2.00 11.39
N TRP A 181 -5.31 2.54 11.75
CA TRP A 181 -6.32 2.98 10.78
C TRP A 181 -5.87 4.18 9.97
N LEU A 182 -5.22 5.18 10.58
CA LEU A 182 -4.62 6.30 9.86
C LEU A 182 -3.51 5.82 8.91
N SER A 183 -2.67 4.87 9.36
CA SER A 183 -1.60 4.29 8.52
C SER A 183 -2.17 3.52 7.32
N ALA A 184 -3.25 2.76 7.53
CA ALA A 184 -3.97 2.06 6.48
C ALA A 184 -4.68 3.03 5.52
N SER A 185 -5.30 4.11 6.01
CA SER A 185 -5.89 5.14 5.13
C SER A 185 -4.85 5.78 4.21
N LEU A 186 -3.65 6.08 4.71
CA LEU A 186 -2.56 6.59 3.87
C LEU A 186 -2.13 5.55 2.83
N THR A 187 -1.98 4.29 3.24
CA THR A 187 -1.63 3.19 2.33
C THR A 187 -2.65 2.98 1.22
N ASN A 188 -3.94 3.09 1.54
CA ASN A 188 -5.02 3.01 0.57
C ASN A 188 -4.93 4.14 -0.46
N GLN A 189 -4.63 5.37 -0.02
CA GLN A 189 -4.48 6.50 -0.94
C GLN A 189 -3.25 6.38 -1.84
N ASP A 190 -2.14 5.88 -1.31
CA ASP A 190 -0.94 5.61 -2.09
C ASP A 190 -1.23 4.57 -3.18
N THR A 191 -1.88 3.46 -2.81
CA THR A 191 -2.26 2.40 -3.75
C THR A 191 -3.25 2.89 -4.81
N CYS A 192 -4.26 3.68 -4.43
CA CYS A 192 -5.19 4.30 -5.39
C CYS A 192 -4.42 5.18 -6.39
N SER A 193 -3.52 6.04 -5.91
CA SER A 193 -2.79 6.99 -6.77
C SER A 193 -1.86 6.26 -7.74
N GLU A 194 -1.11 5.27 -7.26
CA GLU A 194 -0.19 4.45 -8.06
C GLU A 194 -0.88 3.68 -9.18
N GLY A 195 -2.14 3.28 -8.99
CA GLY A 195 -2.95 2.65 -10.04
C GLY A 195 -3.02 3.49 -11.32
N PHE A 196 -2.83 4.81 -11.21
CA PHE A 196 -2.88 5.77 -12.32
C PHE A 196 -1.51 6.26 -12.83
N ASP A 197 -0.38 5.91 -12.20
CA ASP A 197 0.93 6.51 -12.52
C ASP A 197 1.31 6.33 -14.00
N GLU A 198 1.09 5.14 -14.56
CA GLU A 198 1.41 4.79 -15.96
C GLU A 198 0.26 5.07 -16.94
N LEU A 199 -0.87 5.62 -16.47
CA LEU A 199 -2.04 5.91 -17.30
C LEU A 199 -1.99 7.34 -17.84
N ASN A 200 -2.84 7.64 -18.82
CA ASN A 200 -3.05 8.98 -19.35
C ASN A 200 -4.54 9.20 -19.67
N GLY A 201 -4.95 10.44 -19.88
CA GLY A 201 -6.30 10.78 -20.34
C GLY A 201 -7.23 11.32 -19.25
N TYR A 202 -8.48 11.57 -19.65
CA TYR A 202 -9.46 12.32 -18.87
C TYR A 202 -9.70 11.77 -17.46
N VAL A 203 -9.90 10.46 -17.32
CA VAL A 203 -10.19 9.83 -16.02
C VAL A 203 -9.01 10.00 -15.06
N LYS A 204 -7.77 9.79 -15.51
CA LYS A 204 -6.58 10.06 -14.69
C LYS A 204 -6.56 11.52 -14.23
N SER A 205 -6.73 12.48 -15.14
CA SER A 205 -6.72 13.91 -14.78
C SER A 205 -7.80 14.26 -13.75
N GLN A 206 -9.01 13.72 -13.90
CA GLN A 206 -10.08 13.91 -12.93
C GLN A 206 -9.74 13.29 -11.57
N MET A 207 -9.25 12.05 -11.55
CA MET A 207 -8.88 11.36 -10.32
C MET A 207 -7.71 12.04 -9.61
N SER A 208 -6.65 12.43 -10.32
CA SER A 208 -5.53 13.18 -9.73
C SER A 208 -5.99 14.51 -9.09
N GLY A 209 -6.95 15.21 -9.70
CA GLY A 209 -7.53 16.42 -9.12
C GLY A 209 -8.36 16.14 -7.85
N ARG A 210 -9.11 15.03 -7.83
CA ARG A 210 -10.00 14.63 -6.71
C ARG A 210 -9.23 14.07 -5.52
N LEU A 211 -8.10 13.39 -5.79
CA LEU A 211 -7.21 12.78 -4.79
C LEU A 211 -6.16 13.76 -4.26
N LYS A 212 -6.13 14.97 -4.81
CA LYS A 212 -5.15 15.99 -4.49
C LYS A 212 -5.13 16.23 -2.96
N ASP A 213 -3.92 16.25 -2.42
CA ASP A 213 -3.60 16.53 -1.01
C ASP A 213 -4.13 15.49 0.00
N LEU A 214 -4.88 14.45 -0.40
CA LEU A 214 -5.49 13.49 0.54
C LEU A 214 -4.44 12.71 1.34
N SER A 215 -3.38 12.22 0.68
CA SER A 215 -2.29 11.52 1.36
C SER A 215 -1.54 12.44 2.33
N GLU A 216 -1.37 13.71 1.96
CA GLU A 216 -0.71 14.74 2.77
C GLU A 216 -1.55 15.11 4.01
N LEU A 217 -2.87 15.19 3.87
CA LEU A 217 -3.79 15.40 4.99
C LEU A 217 -3.74 14.25 6.00
N VAL A 218 -3.69 12.99 5.53
CA VAL A 218 -3.55 11.84 6.44
C VAL A 218 -2.16 11.82 7.10
N SER A 219 -1.09 12.19 6.37
CA SER A 219 0.26 12.34 6.95
C SER A 219 0.27 13.39 8.07
N ASN A 220 -0.41 14.53 7.87
CA ASN A 220 -0.56 15.54 8.91
C ASN A 220 -1.36 15.00 10.11
N CYS A 221 -2.45 14.26 9.90
CA CYS A 221 -3.19 13.60 10.98
C CYS A 221 -2.31 12.64 11.78
N LEU A 222 -1.52 11.81 11.09
CA LEU A 222 -0.58 10.88 11.72
C LEU A 222 0.42 11.63 12.62
N ALA A 223 1.04 12.70 12.10
CA ALA A 223 2.02 13.48 12.84
C ALA A 223 1.41 14.22 14.06
N ILE A 224 0.22 14.81 13.92
CA ILE A 224 -0.49 15.48 15.03
C ILE A 224 -0.88 14.45 16.09
N TYR A 225 -1.43 13.31 15.67
CA TYR A 225 -1.83 12.21 16.57
C TYR A 225 -0.63 11.63 17.33
N ALA A 226 0.44 11.30 16.60
CA ALA A 226 1.73 10.83 17.11
C ALA A 226 2.28 11.77 18.19
N ALA A 227 2.27 13.08 17.91
CA ALA A 227 2.81 14.08 18.84
C ALA A 227 1.93 14.27 20.09
N ALA A 228 0.61 14.19 19.95
CA ALA A 228 -0.34 14.32 21.06
C ALA A 228 -0.35 13.11 22.01
N ALA A 229 -0.02 11.91 21.50
CA ALA A 229 0.11 10.69 22.29
C ALA A 229 1.35 10.66 23.21
N GLY A 230 2.17 11.72 23.24
CA GLY A 230 3.28 11.89 24.19
C GLY A 230 4.62 11.30 23.73
N GLY A 231 4.83 11.09 22.43
CA GLY A 231 6.10 10.62 21.86
C GLY A 231 6.74 11.66 20.95
N GLY A 232 7.84 12.26 21.40
CA GLY A 232 8.81 12.86 20.49
C GLY A 232 9.48 11.76 19.67
N ASP A 233 9.62 12.02 18.38
CA ASP A 233 10.42 11.28 17.40
C ASP A 233 10.01 9.82 17.09
N PHE A 234 9.08 9.68 16.14
CA PHE A 234 8.85 8.42 15.40
C PHE A 234 9.96 8.14 14.36
N SER A 235 11.00 8.98 14.28
CA SER A 235 12.16 8.81 13.39
C SER A 235 13.16 7.74 13.84
N GLY A 236 12.98 7.12 15.02
CA GLY A 236 13.88 6.08 15.56
C GLY A 236 13.19 4.97 16.38
N VAL A 237 11.89 4.73 16.13
CA VAL A 237 10.98 3.86 16.89
C VAL A 237 10.76 4.24 18.36
N PRO A 238 9.50 4.58 18.72
CA PRO A 238 8.97 4.20 20.03
C PRO A 238 7.49 3.73 20.03
N ILE A 239 7.22 2.56 20.62
CA ILE A 239 5.99 2.32 21.38
C ILE A 239 6.43 2.15 22.84
N GLN A 240 6.63 3.27 23.55
CA GLN A 240 6.85 3.22 25.00
C GLN A 240 5.52 2.89 25.68
N ASN A 241 5.27 1.60 25.94
CA ASN A 241 4.40 1.21 27.05
C ASN A 241 5.09 1.59 28.36
N ARG A 242 4.94 2.84 28.80
CA ARG A 242 5.23 3.23 30.18
C ARG A 242 4.22 2.56 31.11
N ARG A 243 4.55 1.36 31.56
CA ARG A 243 4.52 0.92 32.96
C ARG A 243 5.46 -0.27 33.09
N ARG A 244 6.70 0.02 33.50
CA ARG A 244 7.53 -0.95 34.22
C ARG A 244 6.73 -1.38 35.46
N ARG A 245 6.22 -2.62 35.50
CA ARG A 245 6.27 -3.37 36.74
C ARG A 245 7.62 -4.08 36.74
N LEU A 246 8.51 -3.58 37.59
CA LEU A 246 9.73 -4.28 37.97
C LEU A 246 9.38 -5.69 38.47
N LEU A 247 10.32 -6.61 38.25
CA LEU A 247 10.39 -7.97 38.78
C LEU A 247 9.73 -8.10 40.17
N GLY A 248 8.76 -8.99 40.28
CA GLY A 248 8.17 -9.39 41.55
C GLY A 248 7.14 -10.50 41.39
N GLY A 249 7.57 -11.75 41.62
CA GLY A 249 6.76 -12.88 42.08
C GLY A 249 5.59 -13.32 41.20
N ALA A 250 5.70 -14.53 40.66
CA ALA A 250 4.56 -15.30 40.17
C ALA A 250 3.44 -15.35 41.24
N LYS A 251 2.33 -14.67 40.97
CA LYS A 251 1.02 -15.03 41.51
C LYS A 251 -0.01 -14.89 40.39
N GLU A 252 -0.71 -15.99 40.16
CA GLU A 252 -1.81 -16.15 39.22
C GLU A 252 -2.89 -15.09 39.49
N GLU A 253 -2.97 -14.07 38.64
CA GLU A 253 -4.16 -13.22 38.54
C GLU A 253 -4.93 -13.68 37.30
N HIS A 254 -6.15 -14.15 37.51
CA HIS A 254 -7.08 -14.58 36.47
C HIS A 254 -7.16 -13.53 35.35
N GLU A 255 -6.64 -13.87 34.16
CA GLU A 255 -6.79 -13.06 32.95
C GLU A 255 -8.28 -12.89 32.63
N GLN A 256 -8.83 -11.70 32.93
CA GLN A 256 -10.12 -11.28 32.42
C GLN A 256 -9.97 -11.05 30.92
N PHE A 257 -10.33 -12.07 30.16
CA PHE A 257 -10.41 -12.00 28.70
C PHE A 257 -11.42 -10.93 28.25
N PRO A 258 -11.21 -10.27 27.09
CA PRO A 258 -12.14 -9.28 26.56
C PRO A 258 -13.56 -9.84 26.39
N THR A 259 -14.58 -9.03 26.67
CA THR A 259 -15.99 -9.44 26.67
C THR A 259 -16.56 -9.82 25.29
N TRP A 260 -15.87 -9.47 24.21
CA TRP A 260 -16.23 -9.86 22.84
C TRP A 260 -15.79 -11.29 22.45
N LEU A 261 -15.14 -12.02 23.37
CA LEU A 261 -14.53 -13.33 23.10
C LEU A 261 -15.33 -14.50 23.69
N SER A 262 -15.83 -15.38 22.81
CA SER A 262 -16.43 -16.65 23.25
C SER A 262 -15.34 -17.67 23.64
N ARG A 263 -15.63 -18.55 24.61
CA ARG A 263 -14.75 -19.69 24.96
C ARG A 263 -14.54 -20.64 23.76
N ARG A 264 -15.48 -20.66 22.82
CA ARG A 264 -15.47 -21.50 21.62
C ARG A 264 -14.38 -21.08 20.64
N ASP A 265 -14.18 -19.79 20.40
CA ASP A 265 -13.20 -19.29 19.42
C ASP A 265 -11.76 -19.69 19.77
N ARG A 266 -11.43 -19.77 21.07
CA ARG A 266 -10.09 -20.09 21.57
C ARG A 266 -9.61 -21.49 21.25
N VAL A 267 -10.54 -22.42 21.01
CA VAL A 267 -10.23 -23.85 20.85
C VAL A 267 -10.22 -24.24 19.36
N LEU A 268 -10.80 -23.41 18.48
CA LEU A 268 -11.01 -23.76 17.07
C LEU A 268 -9.72 -23.89 16.24
N LEU A 269 -8.62 -23.22 16.60
CA LEU A 269 -7.36 -23.30 15.84
C LEU A 269 -6.42 -24.45 16.27
N ASP A 270 -6.63 -24.99 17.46
CA ASP A 270 -5.92 -26.19 17.95
C ASP A 270 -6.71 -27.48 17.73
N MET A 271 -8.03 -27.39 17.48
CA MET A 271 -8.86 -28.56 17.19
C MET A 271 -8.53 -29.21 15.84
N PRO A 272 -8.64 -30.54 15.72
CA PRO A 272 -8.63 -31.19 14.41
C PRO A 272 -9.82 -30.73 13.58
N VAL A 273 -9.65 -30.60 12.25
CA VAL A 273 -10.70 -30.10 11.33
C VAL A 273 -12.00 -30.92 11.47
N SER A 274 -11.89 -32.23 11.70
CA SER A 274 -13.02 -33.14 11.90
C SER A 274 -13.89 -32.81 13.13
N ALA A 275 -13.35 -32.08 14.12
CA ALA A 275 -14.08 -31.68 15.33
C ALA A 275 -14.69 -30.28 15.23
N ILE A 276 -14.47 -29.56 14.12
CA ILE A 276 -14.97 -28.20 13.92
C ILE A 276 -16.36 -28.23 13.28
N THR A 277 -17.35 -27.66 13.97
CA THR A 277 -18.69 -27.44 13.38
C THR A 277 -18.68 -26.20 12.50
N ALA A 278 -18.68 -26.39 11.17
CA ALA A 278 -18.73 -25.30 10.21
C ALA A 278 -20.14 -24.71 10.05
N ASP A 279 -20.24 -23.40 9.79
CA ASP A 279 -21.51 -22.75 9.42
C ASP A 279 -21.86 -23.01 7.95
N TYR A 280 -20.84 -23.04 7.08
CA TYR A 280 -20.99 -23.39 5.67
C TYR A 280 -19.90 -24.38 5.24
N ILE A 281 -20.31 -25.41 4.50
CA ILE A 281 -19.41 -26.40 3.90
C ILE A 281 -19.44 -26.20 2.38
N VAL A 282 -18.30 -25.83 1.80
CA VAL A 282 -18.11 -25.72 0.37
C VAL A 282 -17.58 -27.05 -0.16
N SER A 283 -18.25 -27.58 -1.18
CA SER A 283 -17.84 -28.83 -1.82
C SER A 283 -18.18 -28.85 -3.30
N LYS A 284 -17.20 -29.19 -4.15
CA LYS A 284 -17.40 -29.31 -5.61
C LYS A 284 -18.29 -30.48 -6.01
N ASP A 285 -18.25 -31.56 -5.25
CA ASP A 285 -19.01 -32.79 -5.47
C ASP A 285 -20.51 -32.66 -5.06
N GLY A 286 -20.91 -31.50 -4.53
CA GLY A 286 -22.29 -31.23 -4.10
C GLY A 286 -22.64 -31.75 -2.70
N ASN A 287 -21.72 -32.41 -2.00
CA ASN A 287 -21.93 -32.94 -0.65
C ASN A 287 -21.67 -31.89 0.44
N GLY A 288 -21.97 -30.63 0.17
CA GLY A 288 -21.79 -29.48 1.06
C GLY A 288 -23.00 -28.54 0.99
N THR A 289 -23.05 -27.54 1.89
CA THR A 289 -24.12 -26.54 1.92
C THR A 289 -24.01 -25.50 0.80
N CYS A 290 -22.83 -25.38 0.18
CA CYS A 290 -22.53 -24.46 -0.91
C CYS A 290 -21.69 -25.19 -1.98
N LYS A 291 -21.91 -24.88 -3.26
CA LYS A 291 -21.10 -25.43 -4.36
C LYS A 291 -19.83 -24.62 -4.59
N THR A 292 -19.88 -23.34 -4.28
CA THR A 292 -18.79 -22.39 -4.54
C THR A 292 -18.42 -21.60 -3.29
N ILE A 293 -17.20 -21.10 -3.27
CA ILE A 293 -16.68 -20.24 -2.20
C ILE A 293 -17.40 -18.90 -2.23
N ALA A 294 -17.62 -18.31 -3.41
CA ALA A 294 -18.35 -17.05 -3.53
C ALA A 294 -19.77 -17.13 -2.95
N GLU A 295 -20.47 -18.26 -3.14
CA GLU A 295 -21.78 -18.51 -2.56
C GLU A 295 -21.72 -18.52 -1.02
N ALA A 296 -20.73 -19.21 -0.44
CA ALA A 296 -20.56 -19.26 1.01
C ALA A 296 -20.26 -17.87 1.61
N ILE A 297 -19.37 -17.10 1.00
CA ILE A 297 -19.06 -15.72 1.43
C ILE A 297 -20.33 -14.84 1.40
N LYS A 298 -21.15 -14.98 0.36
CA LYS A 298 -22.39 -14.21 0.22
C LYS A 298 -23.40 -14.52 1.33
N LYS A 299 -23.49 -15.78 1.78
CA LYS A 299 -24.43 -16.21 2.84
C LYS A 299 -24.04 -15.70 4.23
N VAL A 300 -22.77 -15.42 4.50
CA VAL A 300 -22.35 -14.85 5.79
C VAL A 300 -22.97 -13.46 5.97
N PRO A 301 -23.57 -13.12 7.13
CA PRO A 301 -24.09 -11.78 7.38
C PRO A 301 -22.99 -10.70 7.41
N ASP A 302 -23.35 -9.48 7.03
CA ASP A 302 -22.46 -8.33 7.15
C ASP A 302 -22.30 -7.90 8.62
N ASN A 303 -21.11 -7.41 8.96
CA ASN A 303 -20.70 -6.85 10.25
C ASN A 303 -20.98 -7.78 11.45
N SER A 304 -20.83 -9.09 11.25
CA SER A 304 -21.05 -10.03 12.35
C SER A 304 -20.00 -9.88 13.44
N THR A 305 -20.47 -9.84 14.69
CA THR A 305 -19.64 -9.92 15.89
C THR A 305 -19.25 -11.37 16.23
N ARG A 306 -19.94 -12.37 15.66
CA ARG A 306 -19.63 -13.80 15.82
C ARG A 306 -18.72 -14.27 14.70
N ARG A 307 -17.84 -15.22 15.00
CA ARG A 307 -17.06 -15.94 14.00
C ARG A 307 -17.94 -16.87 13.15
N TYR A 308 -17.87 -16.72 11.82
CA TYR A 308 -18.48 -17.63 10.85
C TYR A 308 -17.42 -18.50 10.21
N ILE A 309 -17.64 -19.82 10.24
CA ILE A 309 -16.69 -20.81 9.74
C ILE A 309 -17.15 -21.34 8.38
N ILE A 310 -16.33 -21.10 7.36
CA ILE A 310 -16.48 -21.68 6.02
C ILE A 310 -15.44 -22.80 5.89
N TYR A 311 -15.91 -24.04 5.93
CA TYR A 311 -15.09 -25.22 5.68
C TYR A 311 -15.09 -25.54 4.18
N VAL A 312 -13.91 -25.55 3.57
CA VAL A 312 -13.73 -25.78 2.15
C VAL A 312 -13.06 -27.13 1.95
N LYS A 313 -13.84 -28.12 1.49
CA LYS A 313 -13.35 -29.48 1.25
C LYS A 313 -12.26 -29.51 0.19
N ALA A 314 -11.46 -30.57 0.20
CA ALA A 314 -10.37 -30.81 -0.73
C ALA A 314 -10.79 -30.62 -2.20
N GLY A 315 -9.90 -30.01 -2.98
CA GLY A 315 -10.15 -29.66 -4.37
C GLY A 315 -9.48 -28.34 -4.77
N LYS A 316 -9.35 -28.13 -6.08
CA LYS A 316 -8.81 -26.89 -6.66
C LYS A 316 -9.94 -25.97 -7.13
N TYR A 317 -10.22 -24.89 -6.42
CA TYR A 317 -11.28 -23.91 -6.69
C TYR A 317 -10.72 -22.76 -7.52
N ASP A 318 -11.14 -22.71 -8.80
CA ASP A 318 -10.82 -21.63 -9.73
C ASP A 318 -12.12 -20.86 -10.00
N GLU A 319 -12.36 -19.85 -9.17
CA GLU A 319 -13.53 -18.99 -9.24
C GLU A 319 -13.10 -17.57 -9.61
N LYS A 320 -13.92 -16.88 -10.41
CA LYS A 320 -13.62 -15.50 -10.80
C LYS A 320 -13.68 -14.58 -9.58
N ILE A 321 -12.53 -13.96 -9.27
CA ILE A 321 -12.36 -12.88 -8.27
C ILE A 321 -13.02 -13.22 -6.93
N LEU A 322 -12.31 -13.97 -6.09
CA LEU A 322 -12.75 -14.28 -4.72
C LEU A 322 -12.31 -13.19 -3.75
N LYS A 323 -13.29 -12.57 -3.09
CA LYS A 323 -13.04 -11.50 -2.12
C LYS A 323 -13.94 -11.60 -0.89
N VAL A 324 -13.33 -11.52 0.29
CA VAL A 324 -14.00 -11.21 1.56
C VAL A 324 -13.93 -9.70 1.78
N GLY A 325 -14.99 -8.97 1.44
CA GLY A 325 -15.02 -7.51 1.56
C GLY A 325 -15.06 -7.00 3.01
N ARG A 326 -14.81 -5.70 3.21
CA ARG A 326 -14.73 -5.03 4.52
C ARG A 326 -15.90 -5.34 5.45
N LYS A 327 -17.13 -5.36 4.91
CA LYS A 327 -18.36 -5.66 5.66
C LYS A 327 -18.45 -7.11 6.13
N LYS A 328 -17.68 -8.05 5.58
CA LYS A 328 -17.71 -9.47 5.96
C LYS A 328 -16.70 -9.73 7.10
N THR A 329 -17.05 -9.32 8.32
CA THR A 329 -16.18 -9.42 9.50
C THR A 329 -16.20 -10.82 10.14
N ASN A 330 -15.11 -11.18 10.82
CA ASN A 330 -14.95 -12.42 11.60
C ASN A 330 -15.20 -13.72 10.81
N ILE A 331 -14.84 -13.76 9.53
CA ILE A 331 -14.89 -14.99 8.74
C ILE A 331 -13.63 -15.83 8.95
N MET A 332 -13.82 -17.13 9.17
CA MET A 332 -12.75 -18.12 9.21
C MET A 332 -12.93 -19.12 8.07
N PHE A 333 -11.89 -19.25 7.26
CA PHE A 333 -11.75 -20.28 6.24
C PHE A 333 -10.89 -21.42 6.78
N ILE A 334 -11.35 -22.66 6.56
CA ILE A 334 -10.62 -23.87 6.94
C ILE A 334 -10.63 -24.84 5.76
N GLY A 335 -9.48 -25.38 5.39
CA GLY A 335 -9.35 -26.42 4.38
C GLY A 335 -9.05 -27.81 4.97
N ASP A 336 -8.98 -28.82 4.09
CA ASP A 336 -8.55 -30.18 4.44
C ASP A 336 -7.02 -30.34 4.58
N GLY A 337 -6.28 -29.25 4.39
CA GLY A 337 -4.82 -29.22 4.46
C GLY A 337 -4.18 -28.39 3.35
N LYS A 338 -2.99 -27.86 3.64
CA LYS A 338 -2.07 -27.30 2.63
C LYS A 338 -1.88 -28.31 1.48
N GLY A 339 -1.99 -27.85 0.24
CA GLY A 339 -1.90 -28.69 -0.97
C GLY A 339 -3.15 -29.52 -1.29
N LYS A 340 -4.13 -29.65 -0.37
CA LYS A 340 -5.37 -30.41 -0.60
C LYS A 340 -6.54 -29.51 -0.97
N THR A 341 -6.72 -28.42 -0.23
CA THR A 341 -7.72 -27.39 -0.54
C THR A 341 -6.99 -26.18 -1.15
N VAL A 342 -7.20 -25.94 -2.44
CA VAL A 342 -6.47 -24.94 -3.22
C VAL A 342 -7.44 -23.92 -3.80
N ILE A 343 -7.30 -22.64 -3.44
CA ILE A 343 -7.90 -21.52 -4.16
C ILE A 343 -6.89 -21.06 -5.20
N SER A 344 -7.28 -21.07 -6.47
CA SER A 344 -6.43 -20.76 -7.61
C SER A 344 -6.99 -19.62 -8.41
N GLY A 345 -6.11 -18.78 -8.94
CA GLY A 345 -6.39 -17.85 -10.03
C GLY A 345 -5.21 -17.77 -10.99
N GLY A 346 -5.26 -16.85 -11.94
CA GLY A 346 -4.22 -16.69 -12.97
C GLY A 346 -4.17 -15.31 -13.59
N LYS A 347 -4.67 -14.31 -12.85
CA LYS A 347 -4.71 -12.91 -13.30
C LYS A 347 -3.39 -12.22 -13.04
N SER A 348 -3.02 -11.32 -13.94
CA SER A 348 -1.75 -10.60 -13.91
C SER A 348 -1.89 -9.20 -14.49
N VAL A 349 -0.88 -8.34 -14.30
CA VAL A 349 -0.89 -7.00 -14.90
C VAL A 349 -0.87 -7.03 -16.43
N GLN A 350 -0.34 -8.10 -17.05
CA GLN A 350 -0.40 -8.28 -18.50
C GLN A 350 -1.82 -8.48 -19.03
N ASP A 351 -2.80 -8.74 -18.15
CA ASP A 351 -4.21 -8.82 -18.51
C ASP A 351 -4.91 -7.44 -18.45
N ASN A 352 -4.14 -6.35 -18.59
CA ASN A 352 -4.60 -4.96 -18.53
C ASN A 352 -5.36 -4.62 -17.25
N MET A 353 -4.86 -5.05 -16.10
CA MET A 353 -5.40 -4.74 -14.77
C MET A 353 -4.29 -4.34 -13.81
N THR A 354 -4.64 -3.64 -12.74
CA THR A 354 -3.72 -3.23 -11.68
C THR A 354 -3.30 -4.41 -10.82
N THR A 355 -2.11 -4.34 -10.19
CA THR A 355 -1.62 -5.38 -9.28
C THR A 355 -2.63 -5.70 -8.18
N PHE A 356 -3.31 -4.69 -7.63
CA PHE A 356 -4.32 -4.85 -6.56
C PHE A 356 -5.47 -5.80 -6.94
N HIS A 357 -5.92 -5.75 -8.19
CA HIS A 357 -6.98 -6.61 -8.73
C HIS A 357 -6.50 -7.95 -9.30
N THR A 358 -5.18 -8.21 -9.38
CA THR A 358 -4.66 -9.52 -9.81
C THR A 358 -4.83 -10.63 -8.76
N ALA A 359 -5.20 -10.28 -7.53
CA ALA A 359 -5.30 -11.21 -6.41
C ALA A 359 -6.25 -12.38 -6.71
N SER A 360 -5.73 -13.61 -6.61
CA SER A 360 -6.56 -14.82 -6.73
C SER A 360 -7.55 -14.94 -5.57
N PHE A 361 -7.14 -14.51 -4.37
CA PHE A 361 -8.01 -14.29 -3.23
C PHE A 361 -7.64 -13.00 -2.49
N ALA A 362 -8.65 -12.21 -2.12
CA ALA A 362 -8.48 -11.01 -1.32
C ALA A 362 -9.36 -11.02 -0.05
N ALA A 363 -8.85 -10.50 1.06
CA ALA A 363 -9.66 -10.27 2.27
C ALA A 363 -9.37 -8.92 2.92
N THR A 364 -10.43 -8.14 3.14
CA THR A 364 -10.40 -6.83 3.82
C THR A 364 -11.32 -6.77 5.05
N GLY A 365 -12.15 -7.79 5.29
CA GLY A 365 -12.99 -7.88 6.49
C GLY A 365 -12.19 -8.20 7.76
N ASN A 366 -12.32 -7.36 8.80
CA ASN A 366 -11.56 -7.50 10.06
C ASN A 366 -11.79 -8.87 10.72
N GLY A 367 -10.73 -9.39 11.36
CA GLY A 367 -10.76 -10.69 12.05
C GLY A 367 -10.75 -11.90 11.12
N PHE A 368 -10.41 -11.71 9.84
CA PHE A 368 -10.31 -12.78 8.86
C PHE A 368 -9.26 -13.82 9.28
N ILE A 369 -9.61 -15.10 9.22
CA ILE A 369 -8.68 -16.20 9.44
C ILE A 369 -8.71 -17.17 8.26
N ALA A 370 -7.55 -17.62 7.80
CA ALA A 370 -7.42 -18.76 6.90
C ALA A 370 -6.52 -19.82 7.53
N ARG A 371 -6.97 -21.07 7.51
CA ARG A 371 -6.28 -22.21 8.10
C ARG A 371 -6.25 -23.42 7.16
N ASP A 372 -5.10 -24.09 7.05
CA ASP A 372 -4.97 -25.38 6.35
C ASP A 372 -5.42 -25.32 4.87
N MET A 373 -5.02 -24.25 4.16
CA MET A 373 -5.39 -23.99 2.77
C MET A 373 -4.19 -23.63 1.88
N THR A 374 -4.41 -23.57 0.58
CA THR A 374 -3.44 -23.04 -0.40
C THR A 374 -4.07 -21.93 -1.22
N PHE A 375 -3.37 -20.81 -1.36
CA PHE A 375 -3.70 -19.72 -2.26
C PHE A 375 -2.65 -19.65 -3.36
N GLU A 376 -3.06 -19.79 -4.62
CA GLU A 376 -2.16 -19.87 -5.77
C GLU A 376 -2.55 -18.86 -6.84
N ASN A 377 -1.56 -18.17 -7.40
CA ASN A 377 -1.69 -17.52 -8.70
C ASN A 377 -0.78 -18.23 -9.72
N SER A 378 -1.41 -18.88 -10.71
CA SER A 378 -0.73 -19.70 -11.70
C SER A 378 -0.31 -18.95 -12.98
N ALA A 379 -0.34 -17.62 -12.99
CA ALA A 379 0.01 -16.82 -14.17
C ALA A 379 1.46 -17.05 -14.66
N GLY A 380 2.39 -17.32 -13.74
CA GLY A 380 3.80 -17.61 -14.07
C GLY A 380 4.70 -16.37 -14.14
N ALA A 381 6.01 -16.59 -14.12
CA ALA A 381 7.00 -15.50 -14.11
C ALA A 381 6.90 -14.57 -15.32
N GLY A 382 6.55 -15.12 -16.49
CA GLY A 382 6.40 -14.37 -17.74
C GLY A 382 5.23 -13.39 -17.77
N LYS A 383 4.36 -13.41 -16.75
CA LYS A 383 3.18 -12.54 -16.61
C LYS A 383 3.41 -11.34 -15.68
N HIS A 384 4.62 -11.19 -15.13
CA HIS A 384 4.98 -10.16 -14.15
C HIS A 384 4.10 -10.21 -12.88
N GLN A 385 3.68 -9.07 -12.35
CA GLN A 385 2.93 -8.97 -11.08
C GLN A 385 1.61 -9.77 -11.16
N ALA A 386 1.47 -10.75 -10.26
CA ALA A 386 0.34 -11.66 -10.21
C ALA A 386 0.11 -12.18 -8.78
N VAL A 387 -0.81 -11.53 -8.06
CA VAL A 387 -1.00 -11.77 -6.62
C VAL A 387 -1.78 -13.07 -6.36
N ALA A 388 -1.29 -13.90 -5.44
CA ALA A 388 -1.99 -15.09 -4.97
C ALA A 388 -2.94 -14.75 -3.81
N LEU A 389 -2.42 -14.02 -2.82
CA LEU A 389 -3.19 -13.62 -1.63
C LEU A 389 -2.97 -12.13 -1.34
N ARG A 390 -4.07 -11.38 -1.20
CA ARG A 390 -4.05 -9.98 -0.73
C ARG A 390 -4.81 -9.83 0.58
N ILE A 391 -4.14 -9.38 1.63
CA ILE A 391 -4.76 -9.11 2.93
C ILE A 391 -4.70 -7.61 3.24
N GLY A 392 -5.86 -7.00 3.47
CA GLY A 392 -6.03 -5.65 3.99
C GLY A 392 -6.95 -5.60 5.22
N ALA A 393 -7.10 -6.74 5.91
CA ALA A 393 -7.95 -6.91 7.08
C ALA A 393 -7.14 -6.71 8.36
N ASP A 394 -7.69 -5.98 9.33
CA ASP A 394 -7.10 -5.85 10.66
C ASP A 394 -7.33 -7.12 11.48
N HIS A 395 -6.36 -7.49 12.30
CA HIS A 395 -6.34 -8.74 13.07
C HIS A 395 -6.48 -10.00 12.19
N ALA A 396 -5.89 -9.97 11.00
CA ALA A 396 -5.90 -11.13 10.10
C ALA A 396 -4.91 -12.20 10.56
N VAL A 397 -5.31 -13.48 10.51
CA VAL A 397 -4.43 -14.63 10.79
C VAL A 397 -4.41 -15.61 9.64
N ILE A 398 -3.22 -15.93 9.16
CA ILE A 398 -3.01 -16.94 8.13
C ILE A 398 -2.15 -18.05 8.75
N TYR A 399 -2.73 -19.22 8.96
CA TYR A 399 -2.13 -20.29 9.75
C TYR A 399 -2.05 -21.60 8.97
N ARG A 400 -0.85 -22.17 8.84
CA ARG A 400 -0.63 -23.40 8.06
C ARG A 400 -1.24 -23.29 6.67
N CYS A 401 -0.87 -22.25 5.94
CA CYS A 401 -1.28 -22.08 4.54
C CYS A 401 -0.08 -22.10 3.59
N ASN A 402 -0.30 -22.55 2.36
CA ASN A 402 0.61 -22.28 1.25
C ASN A 402 0.18 -21.01 0.53
N ILE A 403 1.13 -20.14 0.18
CA ILE A 403 0.89 -18.98 -0.68
C ILE A 403 1.89 -19.05 -1.84
N ILE A 404 1.38 -19.31 -3.05
CA ILE A 404 2.19 -19.74 -4.18
C ILE A 404 2.04 -18.77 -5.35
N GLY A 405 3.15 -18.23 -5.84
CA GLY A 405 3.20 -17.41 -7.04
C GLY A 405 4.61 -17.26 -7.58
N TYR A 406 4.83 -16.17 -8.30
CA TYR A 406 6.14 -15.71 -8.78
C TYR A 406 6.36 -14.28 -8.30
N GLN A 407 6.18 -13.29 -9.17
CA GLN A 407 6.30 -11.88 -8.82
C GLN A 407 5.05 -11.41 -8.07
N ASP A 408 5.24 -10.66 -6.98
CA ASP A 408 4.16 -10.06 -6.16
C ASP A 408 3.21 -11.11 -5.56
N THR A 409 3.72 -12.25 -5.07
CA THR A 409 2.90 -13.38 -4.61
C THR A 409 1.96 -13.03 -3.44
N LEU A 410 2.48 -12.43 -2.37
CA LEU A 410 1.75 -12.11 -1.14
C LEU A 410 1.71 -10.60 -0.93
N TYR A 411 0.52 -10.02 -1.08
CA TYR A 411 0.28 -8.60 -0.86
C TYR A 411 -0.25 -8.38 0.58
N VAL A 412 0.67 -8.11 1.50
CA VAL A 412 0.39 -7.63 2.87
C VAL A 412 0.03 -6.15 2.85
N HIS A 413 -1.13 -5.85 2.26
CA HIS A 413 -1.53 -4.49 1.87
C HIS A 413 -1.50 -3.50 3.02
N SER A 414 -2.34 -3.69 4.06
CA SER A 414 -2.50 -2.74 5.17
C SER A 414 -2.98 -3.45 6.46
N GLN A 415 -3.08 -2.68 7.56
CA GLN A 415 -3.53 -3.14 8.89
C GLN A 415 -2.59 -4.12 9.61
N ARG A 416 -3.00 -4.70 10.75
CA ARG A 416 -2.23 -5.69 11.50
C ARG A 416 -2.51 -7.11 11.05
N GLN A 417 -1.44 -7.87 10.81
CA GLN A 417 -1.54 -9.23 10.28
C GLN A 417 -0.55 -10.18 10.96
N PHE A 418 -0.91 -11.47 11.07
CA PHE A 418 -0.06 -12.51 11.61
C PHE A 418 -0.06 -13.75 10.72
N TYR A 419 1.13 -14.23 10.35
CA TYR A 419 1.31 -15.43 9.54
C TYR A 419 2.12 -16.45 10.35
N ARG A 420 1.61 -17.67 10.45
CA ARG A 420 2.21 -18.71 11.28
C ARG A 420 2.28 -20.05 10.52
N GLU A 421 3.45 -20.68 10.52
CA GLU A 421 3.65 -22.02 9.91
C GLU A 421 3.21 -22.10 8.44
N CYS A 422 3.33 -20.98 7.71
CA CYS A 422 3.01 -20.90 6.30
C CYS A 422 4.23 -21.23 5.43
N ASP A 423 3.96 -21.71 4.22
CA ASP A 423 4.97 -21.90 3.18
C ASP A 423 4.69 -20.88 2.06
N ILE A 424 5.62 -19.97 1.81
CA ILE A 424 5.44 -18.82 0.90
C ILE A 424 6.45 -18.92 -0.24
N TYR A 425 5.99 -18.90 -1.48
CA TYR A 425 6.82 -19.17 -2.67
C TYR A 425 6.77 -18.00 -3.65
N GLY A 426 7.93 -17.53 -4.11
CA GLY A 426 7.95 -16.49 -5.15
C GLY A 426 9.33 -16.09 -5.66
N THR A 427 9.37 -15.01 -6.44
CA THR A 427 10.58 -14.52 -7.12
C THR A 427 10.88 -13.06 -6.82
N VAL A 428 10.23 -12.13 -7.51
CA VAL A 428 10.46 -10.68 -7.36
C VAL A 428 9.41 -10.13 -6.42
N ASP A 429 9.85 -9.45 -5.37
CA ASP A 429 9.02 -8.70 -4.40
C ASP A 429 7.86 -9.54 -3.83
N PHE A 430 8.11 -10.82 -3.58
CA PHE A 430 7.01 -11.76 -3.41
C PHE A 430 6.31 -11.69 -2.04
N ILE A 431 6.84 -10.90 -1.09
CA ILE A 431 6.14 -10.42 0.10
C ILE A 431 6.22 -8.89 0.12
N PHE A 432 5.12 -8.20 -0.18
CA PHE A 432 5.13 -6.75 -0.38
C PHE A 432 3.89 -6.05 0.17
N GLY A 433 4.00 -4.75 0.41
CA GLY A 433 2.92 -3.91 0.94
C GLY A 433 3.30 -3.10 2.18
N ASN A 434 2.30 -2.58 2.90
CA ASN A 434 2.48 -1.68 4.02
C ASN A 434 1.67 -2.08 5.27
N ALA A 435 1.38 -3.36 5.47
CA ALA A 435 0.84 -3.84 6.73
C ALA A 435 1.83 -3.65 7.90
N ALA A 436 1.33 -3.71 9.13
CA ALA A 436 2.12 -4.09 10.31
C ALA A 436 2.01 -5.62 10.45
N VAL A 437 3.01 -6.36 9.98
CA VAL A 437 2.92 -7.81 9.86
C VAL A 437 4.07 -8.54 10.51
N VAL A 438 3.76 -9.65 11.19
CA VAL A 438 4.74 -10.60 11.70
C VAL A 438 4.52 -11.96 11.04
N PHE A 439 5.58 -12.51 10.46
CA PHE A 439 5.69 -13.89 10.00
C PHE A 439 6.45 -14.68 11.05
N GLN A 440 5.90 -15.80 11.52
CA GLN A 440 6.51 -16.61 12.57
C GLN A 440 6.51 -18.09 12.22
N ASN A 441 7.68 -18.73 12.34
CA ASN A 441 7.85 -20.16 12.00
C ASN A 441 7.38 -20.51 10.57
N CYS A 442 7.46 -19.57 9.64
CA CYS A 442 7.17 -19.81 8.23
C CYS A 442 8.40 -20.30 7.46
N ASN A 443 8.18 -21.06 6.40
CA ASN A 443 9.19 -21.34 5.38
C ASN A 443 8.96 -20.41 4.18
N ILE A 444 10.04 -19.77 3.74
CA ILE A 444 10.01 -18.77 2.68
C ILE A 444 10.91 -19.30 1.55
N HIS A 445 10.29 -19.64 0.43
CA HIS A 445 10.86 -20.39 -0.67
C HIS A 445 11.11 -19.48 -1.87
N ALA A 446 12.39 -19.16 -2.11
CA ALA A 446 12.83 -18.45 -3.29
C ALA A 446 12.83 -19.39 -4.50
N ARG A 447 12.13 -19.00 -5.57
CA ARG A 447 12.04 -19.76 -6.83
C ARG A 447 12.97 -19.20 -7.89
N LYS A 448 13.25 -19.98 -8.94
CA LYS A 448 13.99 -19.47 -10.11
C LYS A 448 13.16 -18.39 -10.84
N PRO A 449 13.68 -17.17 -11.02
CA PRO A 449 13.00 -16.10 -11.77
C PRO A 449 13.27 -16.23 -13.28
N MET A 450 12.81 -15.25 -14.07
CA MET A 450 13.20 -15.18 -15.48
C MET A 450 14.70 -14.86 -15.64
N PRO A 451 15.31 -15.14 -16.81
CA PRO A 451 16.66 -14.69 -17.13
C PRO A 451 16.87 -13.20 -16.81
N LEU A 452 18.05 -12.86 -16.26
CA LEU A 452 18.46 -11.50 -15.87
C LEU A 452 17.69 -10.86 -14.69
N GLN A 453 16.66 -11.51 -14.16
CA GLN A 453 15.99 -11.06 -12.95
C GLN A 453 16.76 -11.47 -11.69
N LYS A 454 16.50 -10.71 -10.61
CA LYS A 454 16.99 -10.97 -9.26
C LYS A 454 15.79 -11.35 -8.40
N VAL A 455 16.00 -12.24 -7.43
CA VAL A 455 14.97 -12.57 -6.45
C VAL A 455 15.03 -11.53 -5.31
N THR A 456 13.88 -11.01 -4.90
CA THR A 456 13.74 -10.10 -3.77
C THR A 456 12.62 -10.60 -2.88
N ILE A 457 12.94 -10.95 -1.63
CA ILE A 457 11.95 -11.53 -0.71
C ILE A 457 10.92 -10.48 -0.31
N THR A 458 11.37 -9.30 0.14
CA THR A 458 10.46 -8.21 0.53
C THR A 458 10.58 -6.96 -0.33
N ALA A 459 9.44 -6.28 -0.50
CA ALA A 459 9.36 -4.90 -0.97
C ALA A 459 8.37 -4.10 -0.12
N GLN A 460 8.89 -3.47 0.93
CA GLN A 460 8.04 -2.82 1.93
C GLN A 460 7.74 -1.36 1.55
N ASN A 461 6.47 -0.98 1.65
CA ASN A 461 5.85 0.22 1.06
C ASN A 461 5.61 1.39 2.04
N ARG A 462 6.39 1.52 3.13
CA ARG A 462 6.17 2.61 4.10
C ARG A 462 6.64 3.97 3.55
N LYS A 463 5.71 4.91 3.38
CA LYS A 463 5.94 6.24 2.79
C LYS A 463 6.06 7.37 3.82
N ASP A 464 5.57 7.15 5.04
CA ASP A 464 5.61 8.13 6.12
C ASP A 464 6.24 7.54 7.40
N PRO A 465 7.16 8.27 8.06
CA PRO A 465 7.84 7.77 9.26
C PRO A 465 6.88 7.57 10.45
N ASN A 466 5.76 8.28 10.49
CA ASN A 466 4.75 8.15 11.55
C ASN A 466 3.84 6.93 11.37
N GLN A 467 3.92 6.22 10.23
CA GLN A 467 3.20 4.96 10.08
C GLN A 467 3.81 3.88 10.99
N ASN A 468 2.94 3.13 11.66
CA ASN A 468 3.31 2.02 12.54
C ASN A 468 3.49 0.68 11.79
N THR A 469 3.84 0.74 10.50
CA THR A 469 3.83 -0.40 9.57
C THR A 469 5.23 -0.95 9.28
N GLY A 470 5.34 -2.16 8.72
CA GLY A 470 6.60 -2.83 8.43
C GLY A 470 6.43 -4.35 8.36
N ILE A 471 7.47 -5.02 7.86
CA ILE A 471 7.51 -6.48 7.75
C ILE A 471 8.50 -7.03 8.78
N SER A 472 8.03 -7.89 9.68
CA SER A 472 8.87 -8.61 10.65
C SER A 472 8.88 -10.10 10.32
N ILE A 473 10.06 -10.65 10.05
CA ILE A 473 10.32 -12.07 9.77
C ILE A 473 11.00 -12.66 11.01
N HIS A 474 10.27 -13.46 11.78
CA HIS A 474 10.65 -13.90 13.12
C HIS A 474 10.70 -15.43 13.21
N ASN A 475 11.89 -16.00 13.45
CA ASN A 475 12.05 -17.46 13.57
C ASN A 475 11.56 -18.21 12.32
N CYS A 476 11.88 -17.69 11.13
CA CYS A 476 11.53 -18.29 9.85
C CYS A 476 12.71 -19.07 9.25
N ARG A 477 12.48 -19.71 8.11
CA ARG A 477 13.53 -20.31 7.27
C ARG A 477 13.45 -19.74 5.87
N LEU A 478 14.56 -19.19 5.37
CA LEU A 478 14.70 -18.76 3.97
C LEU A 478 15.45 -19.86 3.22
N VAL A 479 14.80 -20.47 2.23
CA VAL A 479 15.34 -21.58 1.44
C VAL A 479 15.12 -21.35 -0.05
N ALA A 480 15.99 -21.93 -0.89
CA ALA A 480 15.84 -21.92 -2.33
C ALA A 480 15.17 -23.22 -2.81
N GLU A 481 14.23 -23.09 -3.74
CA GLU A 481 13.70 -24.24 -4.48
C GLU A 481 14.81 -24.92 -5.31
N PRO A 482 14.67 -26.22 -5.64
CA PRO A 482 15.74 -26.99 -6.29
C PRO A 482 16.28 -26.35 -7.59
N ASP A 483 15.42 -25.72 -8.37
CA ASP A 483 15.77 -25.06 -9.64
C ASP A 483 16.61 -23.79 -9.45
N LEU A 484 16.31 -22.99 -8.41
CA LEU A 484 17.12 -21.85 -8.00
C LEU A 484 18.42 -22.31 -7.35
N LYS A 485 18.37 -23.31 -6.47
CA LYS A 485 19.56 -23.83 -5.77
C LYS A 485 20.64 -24.29 -6.75
N ALA A 486 20.25 -24.96 -7.82
CA ALA A 486 21.16 -25.38 -8.89
C ALA A 486 21.77 -24.22 -9.69
N ASN A 487 21.17 -23.02 -9.64
CA ASN A 487 21.55 -21.86 -10.48
C ASN A 487 21.74 -20.56 -9.68
N LYS A 488 21.94 -20.63 -8.36
CA LYS A 488 21.95 -19.47 -7.45
C LYS A 488 22.97 -18.38 -7.81
N SER A 489 24.07 -18.75 -8.45
CA SER A 489 25.09 -17.81 -8.94
C SER A 489 24.58 -16.93 -10.09
N ALA A 490 23.66 -17.42 -10.91
CA ALA A 490 23.06 -16.68 -12.02
C ALA A 490 21.85 -15.83 -11.59
N TYR A 491 21.21 -16.19 -10.47
CA TYR A 491 19.99 -15.57 -9.98
C TYR A 491 20.16 -15.17 -8.50
N PRO A 492 20.83 -14.04 -8.22
CA PRO A 492 21.07 -13.63 -6.85
C PRO A 492 19.77 -13.33 -6.12
N THR A 493 19.68 -13.74 -4.86
CA THR A 493 18.54 -13.51 -3.97
C THR A 493 18.88 -12.47 -2.90
N TYR A 494 18.01 -11.50 -2.70
CA TYR A 494 18.14 -10.46 -1.69
C TYR A 494 16.98 -10.52 -0.69
N LEU A 495 17.27 -10.16 0.55
CA LEU A 495 16.30 -10.05 1.66
C LEU A 495 15.19 -9.06 1.35
N GLY A 496 15.47 -8.01 0.58
CA GLY A 496 14.46 -7.09 0.09
C GLY A 496 15.02 -5.85 -0.60
N ARG A 497 14.11 -4.97 -1.03
CA ARG A 497 14.41 -3.65 -1.61
C ARG A 497 13.37 -2.57 -1.23
N PRO A 498 13.78 -1.29 -1.13
CA PRO A 498 12.92 -0.26 -0.55
C PRO A 498 11.95 0.34 -1.58
N TRP A 499 10.74 -0.22 -1.65
CA TRP A 499 9.71 0.31 -2.56
C TRP A 499 9.34 1.77 -2.23
N LYS A 500 9.42 2.19 -0.95
CA LYS A 500 9.20 3.58 -0.52
C LYS A 500 10.28 4.10 0.42
N LEU A 501 10.26 5.43 0.56
CA LEU A 501 11.26 6.23 1.26
C LEU A 501 11.57 5.75 2.68
N TYR A 502 10.58 5.27 3.44
CA TYR A 502 10.78 4.82 4.82
C TYR A 502 10.63 3.31 4.97
N SER A 503 10.94 2.55 3.93
CA SER A 503 10.81 1.08 3.90
C SER A 503 11.34 0.44 5.18
N ARG A 504 10.57 -0.44 5.81
CA ARG A 504 10.92 -1.05 7.11
C ARG A 504 10.75 -2.56 7.12
N THR A 505 11.86 -3.29 7.18
CA THR A 505 11.87 -4.77 7.23
C THR A 505 12.89 -5.25 8.25
N VAL A 506 12.52 -6.23 9.07
CA VAL A 506 13.43 -6.86 10.03
C VAL A 506 13.41 -8.38 9.91
N TYR A 507 14.59 -8.98 9.84
CA TYR A 507 14.79 -10.43 9.94
C TYR A 507 15.42 -10.75 11.29
N MET A 508 14.77 -11.56 12.10
CA MET A 508 15.25 -11.93 13.42
C MET A 508 15.11 -13.42 13.72
N LEU A 509 16.15 -14.00 14.33
CA LEU A 509 16.22 -15.42 14.69
C LEU A 509 15.93 -16.35 13.51
N THR A 510 16.23 -15.91 12.28
CA THR A 510 15.81 -16.58 11.05
C THR A 510 16.98 -17.35 10.44
N PHE A 511 16.72 -18.59 10.01
CA PHE A 511 17.66 -19.38 9.23
C PHE A 511 17.72 -18.84 7.79
N MET A 512 18.92 -18.60 7.28
CA MET A 512 19.18 -18.13 5.92
C MET A 512 20.09 -19.11 5.19
N ASP A 513 19.58 -19.77 4.15
CA ASP A 513 20.37 -20.67 3.31
C ASP A 513 21.32 -19.89 2.36
N ASP A 514 22.25 -20.60 1.72
CA ASP A 514 23.43 -20.04 1.04
C ASP A 514 23.15 -19.34 -0.31
N HIS A 515 21.88 -19.27 -0.72
CA HIS A 515 21.42 -18.53 -1.90
C HIS A 515 21.24 -17.03 -1.63
N ILE A 516 21.19 -16.61 -0.36
CA ILE A 516 21.11 -15.19 0.02
C ILE A 516 22.43 -14.52 -0.33
N ASN A 517 22.36 -13.47 -1.13
CA ASN A 517 23.52 -12.71 -1.56
C ASN A 517 24.23 -12.07 -0.34
N PRO A 518 25.58 -12.09 -0.25
CA PRO A 518 26.30 -11.51 0.88
C PRO A 518 25.98 -10.03 1.18
N ARG A 519 25.61 -9.25 0.15
CA ARG A 519 25.15 -7.86 0.31
C ARG A 519 23.84 -7.75 1.10
N GLY A 520 23.04 -8.80 1.14
CA GLY A 520 21.75 -8.90 1.84
C GLY A 520 20.63 -8.15 1.13
N TRP A 521 20.81 -6.86 0.87
CA TRP A 521 19.76 -5.95 0.42
C TRP A 521 20.06 -5.36 -0.96
N LEU A 522 19.01 -5.04 -1.72
CA LEU A 522 19.11 -4.48 -3.07
C LEU A 522 18.52 -3.07 -3.10
N ALA A 523 19.25 -2.12 -3.69
CA ALA A 523 18.75 -0.75 -3.85
C ALA A 523 17.56 -0.75 -4.81
N TRP A 524 16.57 0.14 -4.57
CA TRP A 524 15.44 0.31 -5.47
C TRP A 524 15.86 1.05 -6.74
N ASN A 525 16.45 2.23 -6.57
CA ASN A 525 17.07 3.02 -7.62
C ASN A 525 18.15 3.94 -7.03
N ASP A 526 19.38 3.88 -7.53
CA ASP A 526 20.53 4.66 -7.06
C ASP A 526 20.61 4.78 -5.52
N THR A 527 20.42 5.98 -4.98
CA THR A 527 20.50 6.33 -3.56
C THR A 527 19.12 6.49 -2.90
N PHE A 528 18.03 6.21 -3.62
CA PHE A 528 16.68 6.36 -3.10
C PHE A 528 16.48 5.54 -1.82
N ALA A 529 15.92 6.19 -0.79
CA ALA A 529 15.57 5.63 0.52
C ALA A 529 16.72 5.11 1.39
N LEU A 530 17.98 5.06 0.90
CA LEU A 530 19.08 4.39 1.60
C LEU A 530 19.39 5.01 2.97
N ASP A 531 19.09 6.30 3.14
CA ASP A 531 19.31 7.03 4.40
C ASP A 531 18.10 7.07 5.34
N THR A 532 16.91 6.70 4.85
CA THR A 532 15.63 6.86 5.57
C THR A 532 14.89 5.55 5.83
N LEU A 533 15.27 4.48 5.13
CA LEU A 533 14.77 3.12 5.38
C LEU A 533 15.27 2.59 6.74
N TYR A 534 14.65 1.53 7.24
CA TYR A 534 15.13 0.77 8.39
C TYR A 534 15.14 -0.72 8.03
N TYR A 535 16.32 -1.25 7.73
CA TYR A 535 16.54 -2.68 7.46
C TYR A 535 17.38 -3.30 8.55
N GLY A 536 16.76 -4.20 9.32
CA GLY A 536 17.35 -4.79 10.52
C GLY A 536 17.62 -6.28 10.40
N GLU A 537 18.77 -6.73 10.90
CA GLU A 537 19.07 -8.15 11.10
C GLU A 537 19.45 -8.42 12.57
N TYR A 538 18.81 -9.39 13.22
CA TYR A 538 19.05 -9.76 14.62
C TYR A 538 19.23 -11.27 14.79
N MET A 539 20.42 -11.72 15.17
CA MET A 539 20.70 -13.13 15.49
C MET A 539 20.21 -14.13 14.42
N ASN A 540 20.33 -13.78 13.15
CA ASN A 540 20.08 -14.70 12.04
C ASN A 540 21.24 -15.71 11.93
N TYR A 541 20.97 -16.89 11.40
CA TYR A 541 21.93 -17.99 11.35
C TYR A 541 21.84 -18.76 10.03
N GLY A 542 22.76 -19.70 9.82
CA GLY A 542 22.92 -20.40 8.55
C GLY A 542 23.89 -19.71 7.60
N PRO A 543 24.23 -20.34 6.47
CA PRO A 543 25.30 -19.88 5.57
C PRO A 543 25.01 -18.52 4.91
N GLY A 544 23.74 -18.15 4.69
CA GLY A 544 23.34 -16.83 4.20
C GLY A 544 23.23 -15.74 5.28
N GLY A 545 23.33 -16.12 6.56
CA GLY A 545 23.15 -15.24 7.72
C GLY A 545 24.37 -14.37 8.05
N ALA A 546 25.51 -14.57 7.38
CA ALA A 546 26.73 -13.81 7.65
C ALA A 546 26.57 -12.33 7.25
N ILE A 547 26.83 -11.42 8.21
CA ILE A 547 26.63 -9.97 8.05
C ILE A 547 27.86 -9.21 7.52
N GLY A 548 29.03 -9.85 7.43
CA GLY A 548 30.31 -9.17 7.21
C GLY A 548 30.49 -8.47 5.84
N GLN A 549 29.61 -8.73 4.87
CA GLN A 549 29.64 -8.13 3.53
C GLN A 549 28.33 -7.41 3.17
N ARG A 550 27.49 -7.13 4.17
CA ARG A 550 26.23 -6.41 3.98
C ARG A 550 26.49 -5.01 3.44
N VAL A 551 25.46 -4.43 2.82
CA VAL A 551 25.48 -3.04 2.36
C VAL A 551 25.86 -2.07 3.49
N ASN A 552 26.51 -0.96 3.14
CA ASN A 552 26.92 0.09 4.09
C ASN A 552 25.96 1.31 4.04
N TRP A 553 24.65 1.06 3.99
CA TRP A 553 23.64 2.13 3.96
C TRP A 553 23.35 2.63 5.36
N THR A 554 23.09 3.93 5.51
CA THR A 554 22.73 4.52 6.82
C THR A 554 21.50 3.86 7.44
N GLY A 555 20.51 3.50 6.62
CA GLY A 555 19.30 2.80 7.08
C GLY A 555 19.44 1.29 7.32
N TYR A 556 20.61 0.70 7.05
CA TYR A 556 20.88 -0.70 7.37
C TYR A 556 21.46 -0.83 8.79
N HIS A 557 20.92 -1.78 9.56
CA HIS A 557 21.23 -1.95 10.96
C HIS A 557 21.49 -3.42 11.30
N VAL A 558 22.68 -3.70 11.82
CA VAL A 558 22.94 -4.92 12.60
C VAL A 558 22.41 -4.67 14.00
N ILE A 559 21.30 -5.30 14.34
CA ILE A 559 20.66 -5.11 15.65
C ILE A 559 21.39 -6.00 16.66
N THR A 560 21.93 -5.39 17.72
CA THR A 560 22.63 -6.09 18.80
C THR A 560 21.87 -6.06 20.12
N ALA A 561 21.03 -5.03 20.33
CA ALA A 561 20.25 -4.88 21.55
C ALA A 561 18.92 -5.66 21.47
N PRO A 562 18.63 -6.58 22.41
CA PRO A 562 17.35 -7.29 22.46
C PRO A 562 16.15 -6.34 22.61
N ALA A 563 16.33 -5.19 23.26
CA ALA A 563 15.28 -4.17 23.39
C ALA A 563 14.90 -3.57 22.03
N GLU A 564 15.84 -3.45 21.10
CA GLU A 564 15.57 -2.94 19.75
C GLU A 564 14.86 -3.99 18.90
N ALA A 565 15.37 -5.23 18.88
CA ALA A 565 14.71 -6.35 18.20
C ALA A 565 13.31 -6.63 18.78
N GLY A 566 13.13 -6.45 20.10
CA GLY A 566 11.87 -6.63 20.81
C GLY A 566 10.73 -5.79 20.26
N LYS A 567 11.02 -4.62 19.67
CA LYS A 567 10.04 -3.73 19.01
C LYS A 567 9.34 -4.39 17.83
N PHE A 568 9.97 -5.38 17.21
CA PHE A 568 9.46 -6.09 16.03
C PHE A 568 8.79 -7.43 16.37
N THR A 569 8.65 -7.75 17.65
CA THR A 569 7.99 -8.98 18.12
C THR A 569 6.47 -8.88 18.07
N VAL A 570 5.78 -10.02 18.15
CA VAL A 570 4.32 -10.10 18.08
C VAL A 570 3.64 -9.18 19.10
N ALA A 571 4.09 -9.18 20.36
CA ALA A 571 3.48 -8.40 21.42
C ALA A 571 3.62 -6.88 21.24
N GLN A 572 4.75 -6.41 20.69
CA GLN A 572 5.02 -4.98 20.57
C GLN A 572 4.61 -4.41 19.21
N PHE A 573 4.91 -5.13 18.13
CA PHE A 573 4.77 -4.61 16.77
C PHE A 573 3.33 -4.61 16.28
N ILE A 574 2.57 -5.66 16.61
CA ILE A 574 1.18 -5.85 16.18
C ILE A 574 0.22 -5.95 17.36
N SER A 575 0.68 -5.65 18.57
CA SER A 575 -0.08 -5.80 19.82
C SER A 575 -0.69 -7.19 19.97
N GLY A 576 -0.02 -8.23 19.46
CA GLY A 576 -0.60 -9.55 19.26
C GLY A 576 -1.17 -10.18 20.53
N SER A 577 -0.61 -9.88 21.70
CA SER A 577 -1.13 -10.38 22.97
C SER A 577 -2.57 -9.93 23.30
N SER A 578 -3.06 -8.84 22.70
CA SER A 578 -4.44 -8.38 22.94
C SER A 578 -5.50 -9.09 22.09
N TRP A 579 -5.11 -9.73 20.98
CA TRP A 579 -6.06 -10.27 20.01
C TRP A 579 -5.73 -11.67 19.50
N LEU A 580 -4.47 -12.10 19.43
CA LEU A 580 -4.12 -13.45 18.98
C LEU A 580 -4.61 -14.59 19.91
N PRO A 581 -4.61 -14.47 21.26
CA PRO A 581 -5.14 -15.53 22.11
C PRO A 581 -6.59 -15.91 21.80
N SER A 582 -7.37 -14.96 21.28
CA SER A 582 -8.75 -15.18 20.87
C SER A 582 -8.91 -16.13 19.69
N THR A 583 -7.85 -16.25 18.90
CA THR A 583 -7.85 -17.07 17.69
C THR A 583 -7.58 -18.53 18.03
N GLY A 584 -6.80 -18.80 19.08
CA GLY A 584 -6.29 -20.13 19.41
C GLY A 584 -5.01 -20.50 18.66
N VAL A 585 -4.42 -19.60 17.83
CA VAL A 585 -3.09 -19.86 17.25
C VAL A 585 -2.02 -19.70 18.33
N SER A 586 -1.12 -20.68 18.44
CA SER A 586 0.09 -20.53 19.25
C SER A 586 1.05 -19.51 18.64
N PHE A 587 1.59 -18.61 19.47
CA PHE A 587 2.54 -17.60 19.02
C PHE A 587 3.57 -17.30 20.11
N MET A 588 4.79 -16.96 19.69
CA MET A 588 5.78 -16.40 20.60
C MET A 588 5.59 -14.89 20.64
N ALA A 589 5.21 -14.39 21.83
CA ALA A 589 4.90 -12.98 22.05
C ALA A 589 6.14 -12.08 21.92
N GLY A 590 7.31 -12.53 22.40
CA GLY A 590 8.57 -11.78 22.44
C GLY A 590 9.73 -12.54 21.78
N LEU A 591 10.95 -12.09 22.08
CA LEU A 591 12.19 -12.82 21.77
C LEU A 591 12.37 -13.89 22.85
N GLN A 592 12.09 -15.16 22.54
CA GLN A 592 12.53 -16.25 23.43
C GLN A 592 13.96 -16.60 23.02
N THR A 593 14.91 -16.25 23.90
CA THR A 593 16.30 -16.71 23.84
C THR A 593 16.43 -18.10 24.41
#